data_AF-A0A926RRS0-F1
#
_entry.id   AF-A0A926RRS0-F1
#
_cell.length_a   1.000
_cell.length_b   1.000
_cell.length_c   1.000
_cell.angle_alpha   90.00
_cell.angle_beta   90.00
_cell.angle_gamma   90.00
#
_symmetry.space_group_name_H-M   'P 1'
#
loop_
_entity.id
_entity.type
_entity.pdbx_description
1 polymer ?
#
loop_
_entity_poly.entity_id
_entity_poly.type
_entity_poly.pdbx_seq_one_letter_code
_entity_poly.pdbx_strand_id
1 'polypeptide(L)'
;MALTKTPICDFGKKAEDFKLQSINNKLVSLEEIKGKNGTLIMFICNHCPYVKAIIKDLVEDCKDLKNEGINSVAIMSNDTKNYPEDSFDKMIKFAKDNKFDDLNYLIDETQEVAKKYEAVCTPDFFGYNKNLELQYRGRIRELKNLKPVRDGDSDLKTAMKIIAKTQKGPEEQIPSMGCNIKWFN
;
A
#
# COMPACT_ATOMS: atom_id res chain seq x y z
N MET A 1 -18.50 -1.15 -9.56
CA MET A 1 -17.45 -1.19 -8.50
C MET A 1 -18.10 -1.63 -7.22
N ALA A 2 -17.53 -2.60 -6.51
CA ALA A 2 -18.01 -3.01 -5.20
C ALA A 2 -17.12 -2.41 -4.11
N LEU A 3 -17.72 -2.06 -2.98
CA LEU A 3 -17.01 -1.65 -1.77
C LEU A 3 -16.54 -2.92 -1.05
N THR A 4 -15.25 -3.00 -0.74
CA THR A 4 -14.63 -4.17 -0.11
C THR A 4 -13.81 -3.75 1.10
N LYS A 5 -13.81 -4.60 2.14
CA LYS A 5 -12.98 -4.43 3.35
C LYS A 5 -11.87 -5.47 3.37
N THR A 6 -10.73 -5.12 3.93
CA THR A 6 -9.60 -6.05 4.10
C THR A 6 -9.92 -7.10 5.16
N PRO A 7 -9.37 -8.32 5.04
CA PRO A 7 -9.46 -9.33 6.10
C PRO A 7 -8.64 -8.91 7.33
N ILE A 8 -8.81 -9.67 8.42
CA ILE A 8 -8.02 -9.54 9.65
C ILE A 8 -6.55 -9.88 9.33
N CYS A 9 -5.63 -9.23 10.03
CA CYS A 9 -4.19 -9.47 9.92
C CYS A 9 -3.84 -10.92 10.27
N ASP A 10 -3.22 -11.63 9.33
CA ASP A 10 -2.63 -12.95 9.56
C ASP A 10 -1.20 -12.79 10.08
N PHE A 11 -1.08 -12.57 11.40
CA PHE A 11 0.19 -12.27 12.03
C PHE A 11 1.24 -13.35 11.78
N GLY A 12 2.42 -12.95 11.31
CA GLY A 12 3.49 -13.89 11.01
C GLY A 12 3.54 -14.37 9.56
N LYS A 13 2.47 -14.18 8.76
CA LYS A 13 2.47 -14.56 7.34
C LYS A 13 3.62 -13.87 6.62
N LYS A 14 4.42 -14.64 5.87
CA LYS A 14 5.56 -14.10 5.13
C LYS A 14 5.09 -13.24 3.95
N ALA A 15 5.86 -12.19 3.63
CA ALA A 15 5.68 -11.45 2.39
C ALA A 15 5.96 -12.36 1.19
N GLU A 16 5.12 -12.25 0.16
CA GLU A 16 5.27 -13.00 -1.08
C GLU A 16 6.29 -12.32 -1.98
N ASP A 17 7.25 -13.06 -2.52
CA ASP A 17 8.28 -12.46 -3.36
C ASP A 17 7.70 -11.90 -4.67
N PHE A 18 8.28 -10.80 -5.12
CA PHE A 18 7.92 -10.14 -6.37
C PHE A 18 9.12 -9.42 -6.97
N LYS A 19 9.05 -9.23 -8.30
CA LYS A 19 9.94 -8.34 -9.04
C LYS A 19 9.13 -7.64 -10.12
N LEU A 20 8.84 -6.35 -9.90
CA LEU A 20 7.92 -5.58 -10.72
C LEU A 20 8.59 -4.34 -11.31
N GLN A 21 8.07 -3.88 -12.45
CA GLN A 21 8.54 -2.66 -13.09
C GLN A 21 8.02 -1.43 -12.36
N SER A 22 8.92 -0.51 -12.02
CA SER A 22 8.59 0.82 -11.51
C SER A 22 8.25 1.80 -12.62
N ILE A 23 7.57 2.89 -12.27
CA ILE A 23 7.37 4.06 -13.14
C ILE A 23 8.66 4.70 -13.68
N ASN A 24 9.82 4.38 -13.09
CA ASN A 24 11.14 4.80 -13.55
C ASN A 24 11.81 3.76 -14.47
N ASN A 25 11.06 2.77 -14.97
CA ASN A 25 11.54 1.67 -15.81
C ASN A 25 12.64 0.81 -15.17
N LYS A 26 12.73 0.81 -13.84
CA LYS A 26 13.60 -0.11 -13.08
C LYS A 26 12.78 -1.29 -12.56
N LEU A 27 13.33 -2.49 -12.64
CA LEU A 27 12.80 -3.62 -11.90
C LEU A 27 13.13 -3.44 -10.41
N VAL A 28 12.13 -3.62 -9.56
CA VAL A 28 12.24 -3.50 -8.11
C VAL A 28 11.75 -4.79 -7.48
N SER A 29 12.57 -5.41 -6.62
CA SER A 29 12.21 -6.64 -5.90
C SER A 29 11.82 -6.39 -4.44
N LEU A 30 11.16 -7.38 -3.81
CA LEU A 30 10.87 -7.38 -2.37
C LEU A 30 12.15 -7.19 -1.53
N GLU A 31 13.25 -7.85 -1.91
CA GLU A 31 14.51 -7.76 -1.16
C GLU A 31 15.12 -6.35 -1.23
N GLU A 32 15.02 -5.67 -2.38
CA GLU A 32 15.51 -4.29 -2.54
C GLU A 32 14.70 -3.27 -1.73
N ILE A 33 13.41 -3.54 -1.52
CA ILE A 33 12.53 -2.67 -0.73
C ILE A 33 12.43 -3.07 0.74
N LYS A 34 13.17 -4.10 1.17
CA LYS A 34 13.20 -4.51 2.57
C LYS A 34 13.83 -3.41 3.43
N GLY A 35 13.06 -2.86 4.36
CA GLY A 35 13.57 -1.87 5.30
C GLY A 35 14.31 -2.50 6.48
N LYS A 36 15.19 -1.72 7.11
CA LYS A 36 15.98 -2.15 8.28
C LYS A 36 15.11 -2.61 9.45
N ASN A 37 14.01 -1.89 9.70
CA ASN A 37 13.13 -2.10 10.85
C ASN A 37 11.74 -2.61 10.47
N GLY A 38 11.37 -2.52 9.19
CA GLY A 38 10.08 -2.97 8.67
C GLY A 38 9.90 -2.60 7.20
N THR A 39 8.83 -3.10 6.60
CA THR A 39 8.52 -2.88 5.18
C THR A 39 7.01 -2.65 5.02
N LEU A 40 6.62 -1.63 4.26
CA LEU A 40 5.22 -1.34 3.96
C LEU A 40 4.93 -1.59 2.47
N ILE A 41 4.02 -2.52 2.19
CA ILE A 41 3.57 -2.85 0.83
C ILE A 41 2.10 -2.45 0.70
N MET A 42 1.76 -1.80 -0.41
CA MET A 42 0.45 -1.16 -0.56
C MET A 42 -0.10 -1.38 -1.95
N PHE A 43 -1.31 -1.93 -2.04
CA PHE A 43 -2.04 -2.02 -3.31
C PHE A 43 -2.91 -0.79 -3.46
N ILE A 44 -2.61 0.05 -4.44
CA ILE A 44 -3.31 1.31 -4.72
C ILE A 44 -3.70 1.38 -6.20
N CYS A 45 -4.43 2.44 -6.57
CA CYS A 45 -4.70 2.77 -7.96
C CYS A 45 -4.85 4.29 -8.14
N ASN A 46 -4.97 4.77 -9.37
CA ASN A 46 -4.93 6.20 -9.65
C ASN A 46 -6.32 6.85 -9.56
N HIS A 47 -7.38 6.08 -9.84
CA HIS A 47 -8.72 6.64 -10.03
C HIS A 47 -9.65 6.50 -8.83
N CYS A 48 -9.39 5.53 -7.93
CA CYS A 48 -10.29 5.24 -6.81
C CYS A 48 -10.45 6.45 -5.87
N PRO A 49 -11.69 6.84 -5.52
CA PRO A 49 -11.93 7.96 -4.61
C PRO A 49 -11.34 7.75 -3.22
N TYR A 50 -11.26 6.51 -2.74
CA TYR A 50 -10.65 6.18 -1.45
C TYR A 50 -9.14 6.43 -1.46
N VAL A 51 -8.44 6.05 -2.54
CA VAL A 51 -7.01 6.34 -2.69
C VAL A 51 -6.79 7.85 -2.82
N LYS A 52 -7.55 8.52 -3.67
CA LYS A 52 -7.46 9.99 -3.86
C LYS A 52 -7.68 10.76 -2.56
N ALA A 53 -8.56 10.29 -1.68
CA ALA A 53 -8.84 10.92 -0.39
C ALA A 53 -7.64 10.90 0.56
N ILE A 54 -6.78 9.89 0.46
CA ILE A 54 -5.68 9.65 1.42
C ILE A 54 -4.28 9.85 0.84
N ILE A 55 -4.13 10.01 -0.48
CA ILE A 55 -2.81 9.89 -1.11
C ILE A 55 -1.77 10.88 -0.60
N LYS A 56 -2.19 12.11 -0.29
CA LYS A 56 -1.28 13.12 0.28
C LYS A 56 -0.80 12.73 1.67
N ASP A 57 -1.70 12.17 2.50
CA ASP A 57 -1.36 11.71 3.85
C ASP A 57 -0.46 10.48 3.76
N LEU A 58 -0.73 9.58 2.81
CA LEU A 58 0.06 8.38 2.60
C LEU A 58 1.51 8.69 2.21
N VAL A 59 1.71 9.62 1.28
CA VAL A 59 3.05 10.04 0.85
C VAL A 59 3.83 10.65 2.02
N GLU A 60 3.18 11.46 2.85
CA GLU A 60 3.82 12.04 4.04
C GLU A 60 4.17 10.96 5.08
N ASP A 61 3.25 10.04 5.34
CA ASP A 61 3.50 8.92 6.25
C ASP A 61 4.68 8.07 5.75
N CYS A 62 4.78 7.78 4.45
CA CYS A 62 5.90 7.04 3.89
C CYS A 62 7.26 7.76 4.10
N LYS A 63 7.28 9.09 4.01
CA LYS A 63 8.49 9.90 4.28
C LYS A 63 8.89 9.82 5.74
N ASP A 64 7.93 9.96 6.65
CA ASP A 64 8.18 9.85 8.09
C ASP A 64 8.65 8.45 8.49
N LEU A 65 8.02 7.40 7.94
CA LEU A 65 8.36 6.01 8.22
C LEU A 65 9.75 5.63 7.70
N LYS A 66 10.24 6.27 6.63
CA LYS A 66 11.63 6.11 6.17
C LYS A 66 12.65 6.46 7.25
N ASN A 67 12.38 7.50 8.05
CA ASN A 67 13.24 7.90 9.17
C ASN A 67 13.22 6.87 10.32
N GLU A 68 12.17 6.06 10.41
CA GLU A 68 12.04 4.96 11.37
C GLU A 68 12.67 3.64 10.82
N GLY A 69 13.34 3.69 9.67
CA GLY A 69 13.96 2.53 9.03
C GLY A 69 12.97 1.62 8.29
N ILE A 70 11.80 2.14 7.93
CA ILE A 70 10.79 1.42 7.14
C ILE A 70 10.85 1.88 5.70
N ASN A 71 11.03 0.93 4.78
CA ASN A 71 10.91 1.18 3.36
C ASN A 71 9.47 0.89 2.90
N SER A 72 9.00 1.65 1.92
CA SER A 72 7.62 1.56 1.43
C SER A 72 7.55 1.37 -0.08
N VAL A 73 6.56 0.64 -0.55
CA VAL A 73 6.29 0.42 -1.99
C VAL A 73 4.79 0.39 -2.26
N ALA A 74 4.39 1.04 -3.35
CA ALA A 74 3.04 1.03 -3.89
C ALA A 74 2.98 0.13 -5.13
N ILE A 75 1.92 -0.66 -5.28
CA ILE A 75 1.69 -1.59 -6.38
C ILE A 75 0.31 -1.31 -6.99
N MET A 76 0.24 -1.22 -8.32
CA MET A 76 -0.99 -1.07 -9.10
C MET A 76 -1.25 -2.37 -9.86
N SER A 77 -2.37 -3.03 -9.58
CA SER A 77 -2.75 -4.34 -10.16
C SER A 77 -4.09 -4.30 -10.90
N ASN A 78 -4.67 -3.12 -11.16
CA ASN A 78 -5.93 -3.01 -11.87
C ASN A 78 -5.76 -3.29 -13.37
N ASP A 79 -6.79 -3.87 -14.00
CA ASP A 79 -6.86 -4.06 -15.45
C ASP A 79 -6.87 -2.71 -16.18
N THR A 80 -5.71 -2.35 -16.74
CA THR A 80 -5.50 -1.07 -17.42
C THR A 80 -6.19 -0.97 -18.78
N LYS A 81 -6.64 -2.09 -19.38
CA LYS A 81 -7.40 -2.06 -20.63
C LYS A 81 -8.84 -1.61 -20.39
N ASN A 82 -9.45 -2.15 -19.34
CA ASN A 82 -10.82 -1.80 -18.95
C ASN A 82 -10.88 -0.53 -18.07
N TYR A 83 -9.77 -0.15 -17.43
CA TYR A 83 -9.65 1.05 -16.61
C TYR A 83 -8.41 1.88 -17.03
N PRO A 84 -8.48 2.63 -18.14
CA PRO A 84 -7.36 3.38 -18.70
C PRO A 84 -6.77 4.44 -17.77
N GLU A 85 -7.51 4.89 -16.76
CA GLU A 85 -7.04 5.79 -15.71
C GLU A 85 -5.93 5.16 -14.85
N ASP A 86 -5.85 3.83 -14.81
CA ASP A 86 -4.80 3.09 -14.13
C ASP A 86 -3.64 2.70 -15.04
N SER A 87 -3.63 3.10 -16.31
CA SER A 87 -2.51 2.86 -17.23
C SER A 87 -1.17 3.38 -16.71
N PHE A 88 -0.07 2.80 -17.19
CA PHE A 88 1.29 3.14 -16.78
C PHE A 88 1.61 4.64 -16.92
N ASP A 89 1.20 5.27 -18.03
CA ASP A 89 1.35 6.72 -18.24
C ASP A 89 0.59 7.54 -17.19
N LYS A 90 -0.59 7.07 -16.79
CA LYS A 90 -1.37 7.71 -15.72
C LYS A 90 -0.78 7.47 -14.35
N MET A 91 -0.11 6.33 -14.12
CA MET A 91 0.66 6.10 -12.89
C MET A 91 1.82 7.10 -12.78
N ILE A 92 2.58 7.32 -13.86
CA ILE A 92 3.66 8.32 -13.89
C ILE A 92 3.09 9.71 -13.56
N LYS A 93 1.99 10.10 -14.21
CA LYS A 93 1.33 11.38 -13.95
C LYS A 93 0.84 11.49 -12.50
N PHE A 94 0.18 10.45 -11.99
CA PHE A 94 -0.36 10.40 -10.64
C PHE A 94 0.74 10.53 -9.59
N ALA A 95 1.85 9.81 -9.77
CA ALA A 95 3.02 9.89 -8.90
C ALA A 95 3.63 11.29 -8.90
N LYS A 96 3.77 11.92 -10.07
CA LYS A 96 4.27 13.31 -10.19
C LYS A 96 3.34 14.30 -9.50
N ASP A 97 2.03 14.23 -9.76
CA ASP A 97 1.04 15.16 -9.21
C ASP A 97 0.93 15.04 -7.67
N ASN A 98 1.22 13.86 -7.11
CA ASN A 98 1.18 13.59 -5.67
C ASN A 98 2.55 13.54 -4.99
N LYS A 99 3.64 13.90 -5.69
CA LYS A 99 5.00 13.97 -5.15
C LYS A 99 5.46 12.66 -4.51
N PHE A 100 5.35 11.57 -5.27
CA PHE A 100 5.81 10.27 -4.79
C PHE A 100 7.31 10.23 -4.50
N ASP A 101 8.13 11.19 -4.96
CA ASP A 101 9.53 11.35 -4.59
C ASP A 101 10.30 10.00 -4.48
N ASP A 102 10.53 9.49 -3.27
CA ASP A 102 11.24 8.23 -3.00
C ASP A 102 10.35 6.97 -2.92
N LEU A 103 9.03 7.12 -3.00
CA LEU A 103 8.07 6.02 -2.99
C LEU A 103 8.02 5.36 -4.37
N ASN A 104 8.53 4.12 -4.43
CA ASN A 104 8.42 3.30 -5.63
C ASN A 104 6.95 2.97 -5.91
N TYR A 105 6.49 3.29 -7.13
CA TYR A 105 5.19 2.87 -7.64
C TYR A 105 5.38 1.86 -8.77
N LEU A 106 4.93 0.63 -8.54
CA LEU A 106 5.17 -0.53 -9.38
C LEU A 106 3.87 -0.95 -10.08
N ILE A 107 4.01 -1.47 -11.30
CA ILE A 107 2.91 -2.08 -12.05
C ILE A 107 2.98 -3.60 -11.95
N ASP A 108 1.86 -4.21 -11.55
CA ASP A 108 1.63 -5.66 -11.56
C ASP A 108 0.70 -6.00 -12.72
N GLU A 109 1.28 -6.10 -13.92
CA GLU A 109 0.56 -6.32 -15.17
C GLU A 109 -0.15 -7.68 -15.23
N THR A 110 0.25 -8.64 -14.40
CA THR A 110 -0.30 -10.00 -14.40
C THR A 110 -1.36 -10.22 -13.33
N GLN A 111 -1.41 -9.32 -12.34
CA GLN A 111 -2.23 -9.45 -11.12
C GLN A 111 -1.83 -10.61 -10.19
N GLU A 112 -0.78 -11.37 -10.54
CA GLU A 112 -0.34 -12.52 -9.75
C GLU A 112 0.22 -12.11 -8.40
N VAL A 113 0.87 -10.93 -8.31
CA VAL A 113 1.35 -10.42 -7.02
C VAL A 113 0.16 -10.05 -6.14
N ALA A 114 -0.83 -9.32 -6.65
CA ALA A 114 -2.04 -9.03 -5.89
C ALA A 114 -2.80 -10.29 -5.44
N LYS A 115 -2.89 -11.33 -6.29
CA LYS A 115 -3.51 -12.61 -5.92
C LYS A 115 -2.76 -13.33 -4.80
N LYS A 116 -1.43 -13.41 -4.88
CA LYS A 116 -0.58 -14.04 -3.84
C LYS A 116 -0.67 -13.33 -2.49
N TYR A 117 -0.67 -12.00 -2.50
CA TYR A 117 -0.90 -11.18 -1.31
C TYR A 117 -2.36 -11.25 -0.81
N GLU A 118 -3.26 -11.85 -1.58
CA GLU A 118 -4.70 -11.84 -1.35
C GLU A 118 -5.24 -10.41 -1.19
N ALA A 119 -4.68 -9.45 -1.95
CA ALA A 119 -5.11 -8.07 -1.92
C ALA A 119 -6.53 -7.97 -2.48
N VAL A 120 -7.42 -7.26 -1.78
CA VAL A 120 -8.86 -7.26 -2.14
C VAL A 120 -9.38 -5.92 -2.60
N CYS A 121 -8.78 -4.82 -2.15
CA CYS A 121 -9.25 -3.47 -2.44
C CYS A 121 -8.10 -2.49 -2.69
N THR A 122 -8.45 -1.27 -3.09
CA THR A 122 -7.53 -0.14 -3.17
C THR A 122 -8.07 1.03 -2.33
N PRO A 123 -7.35 1.51 -1.30
CA PRO A 123 -6.05 1.02 -0.85
C PRO A 123 -6.16 -0.24 0.05
N ASP A 124 -5.20 -1.17 -0.08
CA ASP A 124 -4.97 -2.30 0.86
C ASP A 124 -3.51 -2.25 1.33
N PHE A 125 -3.28 -2.29 2.64
CA PHE A 125 -1.99 -2.00 3.26
C PHE A 125 -1.47 -3.23 4.00
N PHE A 126 -0.20 -3.56 3.79
CA PHE A 126 0.50 -4.70 4.39
C PHE A 126 1.78 -4.20 5.06
N GLY A 127 1.74 -4.11 6.39
CA GLY A 127 2.88 -3.72 7.21
C GLY A 127 3.63 -4.93 7.77
N TYR A 128 4.91 -5.05 7.42
CA TYR A 128 5.79 -6.14 7.79
C TYR A 128 6.87 -5.71 8.77
N ASN A 129 7.27 -6.61 9.66
CA ASN A 129 8.47 -6.43 10.49
C ASN A 129 9.77 -6.66 9.67
N LYS A 130 10.95 -6.56 10.30
CA LYS A 130 12.25 -6.74 9.64
C LYS A 130 12.47 -8.14 9.04
N ASN A 131 11.72 -9.13 9.51
CA ASN A 131 11.77 -10.52 9.04
C ASN A 131 10.75 -10.80 7.92
N LEU A 132 10.12 -9.75 7.38
CA LEU A 132 9.06 -9.83 6.39
C LEU A 132 7.87 -10.67 6.86
N GLU A 133 7.52 -10.57 8.14
CA GLU A 133 6.33 -11.18 8.74
C GLU A 133 5.25 -10.12 8.90
N LEU A 134 4.04 -10.42 8.43
CA LEU A 134 2.91 -9.50 8.45
C LEU A 134 2.56 -9.18 9.91
N GLN A 135 2.44 -7.90 10.20
CA GLN A 135 2.09 -7.36 11.50
C GLN A 135 0.97 -6.33 11.42
N TYR A 136 0.66 -5.82 10.23
CA TYR A 136 -0.43 -4.87 10.04
C TYR A 136 -1.16 -5.11 8.73
N ARG A 137 -2.49 -5.18 8.78
CA ARG A 137 -3.40 -5.19 7.65
C ARG A 137 -4.67 -4.43 8.01
N GLY A 138 -4.72 -3.15 7.64
CA GLY A 138 -5.78 -2.25 8.07
C GLY A 138 -5.81 -0.94 7.29
N ARG A 139 -6.64 0.00 7.74
CA ARG A 139 -6.81 1.32 7.12
C ARG A 139 -5.60 2.23 7.39
N ILE A 140 -5.38 3.22 6.53
CA ILE A 140 -4.49 4.34 6.88
C ILE A 140 -5.08 5.21 7.99
N ARG A 141 -6.35 5.61 7.84
CA ARG A 141 -7.04 6.57 8.70
C ARG A 141 -8.55 6.41 8.53
N GLU A 142 -9.32 6.87 9.50
CA GLU A 142 -10.76 7.04 9.34
C GLU A 142 -11.10 8.02 8.20
N LEU A 143 -12.06 7.62 7.36
CA LEU A 143 -12.67 8.48 6.36
C LEU A 143 -14.14 8.72 6.70
N LYS A 144 -14.54 9.99 6.81
CA LYS A 144 -15.94 10.41 6.90
C LYS A 144 -16.35 11.09 5.59
N ASN A 145 -17.26 10.47 4.84
CA ASN A 145 -17.67 10.95 3.51
C ASN A 145 -16.48 11.22 2.57
N LEU A 146 -15.54 10.25 2.47
CA LEU A 146 -14.31 10.33 1.67
C LEU A 146 -13.38 11.50 2.05
N LYS A 147 -13.48 11.98 3.30
CA LYS A 147 -12.56 12.97 3.86
C LYS A 147 -11.83 12.38 5.08
N PRO A 148 -10.50 12.49 5.14
CA PRO A 148 -9.75 11.99 6.28
C PRO A 148 -10.10 12.76 7.56
N VAL A 149 -10.40 12.02 8.62
CA VAL A 149 -10.57 12.58 9.97
C VAL A 149 -9.18 12.76 10.58
N ARG A 150 -8.74 14.02 10.71
CA ARG A 150 -7.40 14.39 11.15
C ARG A 150 -7.37 14.66 12.65
N ASP A 151 -7.32 13.59 13.42
CA ASP A 151 -7.02 13.62 14.85
C ASP A 151 -5.73 12.83 15.10
N GLY A 152 -4.60 13.52 15.21
CA GLY A 152 -3.27 12.92 15.42
C GLY A 152 -2.65 12.19 14.22
N ASP A 153 -1.64 11.35 14.50
CA ASP A 153 -0.98 10.46 13.53
C ASP A 153 -2.01 9.48 12.92
N SER A 154 -1.72 8.94 11.73
CA SER A 154 -2.60 7.96 11.09
C SER A 154 -2.52 6.60 11.82
N ASP A 155 -3.56 5.76 11.66
CA ASP A 155 -3.57 4.40 12.22
C ASP A 155 -2.38 3.59 11.66
N LEU A 156 -2.14 3.70 10.35
CA LEU A 156 -1.02 3.04 9.66
C LEU A 156 0.34 3.52 10.16
N LYS A 157 0.55 4.83 10.25
CA LYS A 157 1.82 5.40 10.73
C LYS A 157 2.09 4.97 12.17
N THR A 158 1.07 4.99 13.02
CA THR A 158 1.17 4.53 14.41
C THR A 158 1.55 3.06 14.47
N ALA A 159 0.84 2.20 13.73
CA ALA A 159 1.13 0.77 13.69
C ALA A 159 2.55 0.46 13.18
N MET A 160 2.97 1.13 12.11
CA MET A 160 4.30 0.93 11.52
C MET A 160 5.41 1.43 12.46
N LYS A 161 5.22 2.53 13.19
CA LYS A 161 6.15 2.97 14.25
C LYS A 161 6.26 1.95 15.38
N ILE A 162 5.14 1.30 15.77
CA ILE A 162 5.17 0.22 16.77
C ILE A 162 5.98 -0.95 16.22
N ILE A 163 5.70 -1.40 14.99
CA ILE A 163 6.43 -2.50 14.32
C ILE A 163 7.93 -2.21 14.25
N ALA A 164 8.32 -1.00 13.85
CA ALA A 164 9.73 -0.64 13.76
C ALA A 164 10.46 -0.82 15.11
N LYS A 165 9.80 -0.50 16.22
CA LYS A 165 10.38 -0.54 17.57
C LYS A 165 10.30 -1.92 18.23
N THR A 166 9.16 -2.60 18.10
CA THR A 166 8.84 -3.81 18.87
C THR A 166 8.86 -5.09 18.02
N GLN A 167 8.89 -4.93 16.70
CA GLN A 167 8.73 -6.00 15.71
C GLN A 167 7.37 -6.70 15.74
N LYS A 168 6.40 -6.13 16.47
CA LYS A 168 5.01 -6.58 16.58
C LYS A 168 4.05 -5.45 16.23
N GLY A 169 2.94 -5.77 15.58
CA GLY A 169 1.87 -4.81 15.29
C GLY A 169 0.86 -4.70 16.43
N PRO A 170 -0.06 -3.72 16.37
CA PRO A 170 -1.20 -3.67 17.27
C PRO A 170 -2.13 -4.86 17.02
N GLU A 171 -2.68 -5.45 18.09
CA GLU A 171 -3.61 -6.59 17.98
C GLU A 171 -4.94 -6.18 17.37
N GLU A 172 -5.47 -5.03 17.79
CA GLU A 172 -6.68 -4.45 17.24
C GLU A 172 -6.36 -3.59 16.01
N GLN A 173 -6.94 -3.96 14.88
CA GLN A 173 -6.73 -3.29 13.59
C GLN A 173 -8.07 -3.06 12.91
N ILE A 174 -8.27 -1.83 12.43
CA ILE A 174 -9.48 -1.47 11.71
C ILE A 174 -9.24 -1.76 10.22
N PRO A 175 -10.10 -2.57 9.56
CA PRO A 175 -9.94 -2.89 8.14
C PRO A 175 -9.85 -1.67 7.24
N SER A 176 -9.03 -1.74 6.20
CA SER A 176 -9.10 -0.78 5.10
C SER A 176 -10.41 -0.96 4.34
N MET A 177 -10.80 0.07 3.60
CA MET A 177 -12.00 0.08 2.81
C MET A 177 -11.76 0.83 1.52
N GLY A 178 -12.17 0.21 0.40
CA GLY A 178 -11.93 0.79 -0.90
C GLY A 178 -12.70 0.10 -2.01
N CYS A 179 -12.48 0.57 -3.24
CA CYS A 179 -12.96 -0.14 -4.41
C CYS A 179 -12.20 -1.47 -4.54
N ASN A 180 -12.90 -2.53 -4.96
CA ASN A 180 -12.27 -3.79 -5.31
C ASN A 180 -11.16 -3.62 -6.36
N ILE A 181 -10.12 -4.46 -6.31
CA ILE A 181 -9.14 -4.59 -7.40
C ILE A 181 -9.87 -4.97 -8.69
N LYS A 182 -9.46 -4.37 -9.81
CA LYS A 182 -10.05 -4.60 -11.13
C LYS A 182 -9.38 -5.80 -11.79
N TRP A 183 -9.83 -7.00 -11.42
CA TRP A 183 -9.29 -8.25 -11.96
C TRP A 183 -9.55 -8.38 -13.47
N PHE A 184 -8.65 -9.08 -14.16
CA PHE A 184 -8.91 -9.58 -15.52
C PHE A 184 -10.09 -10.55 -15.49
N ASN A 185 -10.87 -10.55 -16.56
CA ASN A 185 -11.92 -11.54 -16.79
C ASN A 185 -11.33 -12.88 -17.22
#